data_AF-A0A2I0IMA9-F1
#
_entry.id   AF-A0A2I0IMA9-F1
#
_cell.length_a   1.000
_cell.length_b   1.000
_cell.length_c   1.000
_cell.angle_alpha   90.00
_cell.angle_beta   90.00
_cell.angle_gamma   90.00
#
_symmetry.space_group_name_H-M   'P 1'
#
loop_
_entity.id
_entity.type
_entity.pdbx_description
1 polymer ?
#
loop_
_entity_poly.entity_id
_entity_poly.type
_entity_poly.pdbx_seq_one_letter_code
_entity_poly.pdbx_strand_id
1 'polypeptide(L)'
;MLNMLRDSGRSVFLVTNSFWDYTNMVMSFLCGQHAPDSNATCSSDWLQYFDVVITGSAKPSFFHDDNNASLLEIDPDSGMLLNTDNYAPVAQVSDTSPRLTGTGRTNRKTFQGGNVSHLHKLLAIESSPQVLYVGDHIYGDILCSKKVLGWRTMLIVPELETEVRLAWETRNIRKELGMMRLEHDNIEDSIHRLKWSLKFENLTDERKQVLSFKLDDLETRNNEVRLAHQDALREWHQKVRDFT
;
A
#
# COMPACT_ATOMS: atom_id res chain seq x y z
N MET A 1 13.00 9.78 -11.46
CA MET A 1 13.00 9.44 -10.01
C MET A 1 14.12 8.47 -9.63
N LEU A 2 14.18 7.25 -10.18
CA LEU A 2 15.23 6.27 -9.81
C LEU A 2 16.65 6.80 -10.00
N ASN A 3 16.92 7.48 -11.12
CA ASN A 3 18.19 8.18 -11.33
C ASN A 3 18.48 9.20 -10.23
N MET A 4 17.51 10.02 -9.83
CA MET A 4 17.70 11.00 -8.75
C MET A 4 18.04 10.34 -7.40
N LEU A 5 17.43 9.18 -7.09
CA LEU A 5 17.76 8.43 -5.88
C LEU A 5 19.20 7.91 -5.91
N ARG A 6 19.61 7.36 -7.04
CA ARG A 6 20.97 6.86 -7.24
C ARG A 6 22.01 7.99 -7.24
N ASP A 7 21.72 9.09 -7.92
CA ASP A 7 22.57 10.29 -7.96
C ASP A 7 22.72 10.94 -6.57
N SER A 8 21.73 10.76 -5.69
CA SER A 8 21.80 11.18 -4.29
C SER A 8 22.65 10.26 -3.40
N GLY A 9 23.28 9.22 -3.96
CA GLY A 9 24.12 8.26 -3.24
C GLY A 9 23.35 7.24 -2.41
N ARG A 10 22.03 7.08 -2.66
CA ARG A 10 21.22 6.05 -1.99
C ARG A 10 21.26 4.75 -2.76
N SER A 11 21.38 3.64 -2.04
CA SER A 11 21.21 2.32 -2.63
C SER A 11 19.73 2.01 -2.88
N VAL A 12 19.45 1.40 -4.02
CA VAL A 12 18.09 1.07 -4.48
C VAL A 12 18.01 -0.43 -4.70
N PHE A 13 16.95 -1.07 -4.21
CA PHE A 13 16.72 -2.49 -4.40
C PHE A 13 15.29 -2.77 -4.87
N LEU A 14 15.11 -3.92 -5.52
CA LEU A 14 13.81 -4.45 -5.92
C LEU A 14 13.58 -5.81 -5.25
N VAL A 15 12.45 -5.97 -4.56
CA VAL A 15 12.01 -7.25 -3.99
C VAL A 15 10.59 -7.54 -4.44
N THR A 16 10.43 -8.57 -5.27
CA THR A 16 9.13 -8.94 -5.85
C THR A 16 8.80 -10.42 -5.62
N ASN A 17 7.51 -10.74 -5.55
CA ASN A 17 7.03 -12.12 -5.48
C ASN A 17 7.05 -12.79 -6.86
N SER A 18 7.05 -12.01 -7.94
CA SER A 18 7.14 -12.51 -9.31
C SER A 18 8.52 -13.11 -9.59
N PHE A 19 8.56 -14.13 -10.47
CA PHE A 19 9.82 -14.72 -10.93
C PHE A 19 10.54 -13.84 -11.97
N TRP A 20 11.78 -14.22 -12.28
CA TRP A 20 12.67 -13.48 -13.16
C TRP A 20 12.06 -13.16 -14.52
N ASP A 21 11.54 -14.14 -15.25
CA ASP A 21 11.09 -13.96 -16.64
C ASP A 21 10.01 -12.87 -16.76
N TYR A 22 9.02 -12.93 -15.86
CA TYR A 22 7.95 -11.93 -15.81
C TYR A 22 8.49 -10.56 -15.40
N THR A 23 9.35 -10.52 -14.37
CA THR A 23 9.92 -9.27 -13.87
C THR A 23 10.77 -8.60 -14.95
N ASN A 24 11.61 -9.36 -15.65
CA ASN A 24 12.47 -8.84 -16.69
C ASN A 24 11.65 -8.28 -17.86
N MET A 25 10.59 -8.97 -18.28
CA MET A 25 9.68 -8.50 -19.33
C MET A 25 9.00 -7.18 -18.96
N VAL A 26 8.37 -7.13 -17.78
CA VAL A 26 7.64 -5.94 -17.32
C VAL A 26 8.60 -4.77 -17.09
N MET A 27 9.74 -5.00 -16.46
CA MET A 27 10.71 -3.94 -16.19
C MET A 27 11.37 -3.43 -17.47
N SER A 28 11.66 -4.32 -18.44
CA SER A 28 12.13 -3.92 -19.76
C SER A 28 11.10 -3.04 -20.48
N PHE A 29 9.81 -3.32 -20.34
CA PHE A 29 8.75 -2.48 -20.90
C PHE A 29 8.64 -1.11 -20.19
N LEU A 30 8.65 -1.10 -18.85
CA LEU A 30 8.51 0.11 -18.05
C LEU A 30 9.72 1.05 -18.14
N CYS A 31 10.92 0.48 -18.21
CA CYS A 31 12.19 1.21 -18.19
C CYS A 31 12.84 1.34 -19.57
N GLY A 32 12.32 0.60 -20.56
CA GLY A 32 12.80 0.66 -21.93
C GLY A 32 12.57 2.05 -22.51
N GLN A 33 13.60 2.58 -23.18
CA GLN A 33 13.42 3.77 -24.01
C GLN A 33 12.42 3.38 -25.10
N HIS A 34 11.31 4.11 -25.21
CA HIS A 34 10.37 3.96 -26.32
C HIS A 34 11.04 4.46 -27.62
N ALA A 35 12.05 3.74 -28.11
CA ALA A 35 12.61 3.92 -29.43
C ALA A 35 11.66 3.21 -30.42
N PRO A 36 11.08 3.91 -31.42
CA PRO A 36 10.11 3.31 -32.33
C PRO A 36 10.71 2.23 -33.24
N ASP A 37 12.04 2.20 -33.36
CA ASP A 37 12.77 1.44 -34.37
C ASP A 37 13.92 0.64 -33.75
N SER A 38 13.59 -0.43 -33.02
CA SER A 38 14.53 -1.53 -32.81
C SER A 38 13.74 -2.75 -32.37
N ASN A 39 13.92 -3.88 -33.05
CA ASN A 39 13.46 -5.19 -32.61
C ASN A 39 13.70 -5.32 -31.09
N ALA A 40 12.61 -5.30 -30.33
CA ALA A 40 12.61 -5.22 -28.87
C ALA A 40 13.25 -6.48 -28.30
N THR A 41 14.57 -6.46 -28.22
CA THR A 41 15.33 -7.45 -27.47
C THR A 41 15.07 -7.09 -26.02
N CYS A 42 14.56 -8.02 -25.20
CA CYS A 42 14.38 -7.82 -23.76
C CYS A 42 15.72 -7.42 -23.15
N SER A 43 15.95 -6.12 -23.02
CA SER A 43 17.23 -5.61 -22.56
C SER A 43 17.20 -5.51 -21.05
N SER A 44 18.15 -6.19 -20.41
CA SER A 44 18.41 -6.12 -18.97
C SER A 44 19.01 -4.76 -18.54
N ASP A 45 18.94 -3.71 -19.39
CA ASP A 45 19.42 -2.36 -19.12
C ASP A 45 18.79 -1.74 -17.88
N TRP A 46 17.53 -2.07 -17.59
CA TRP A 46 16.80 -1.57 -16.42
C TRP A 46 17.47 -1.96 -15.09
N LEU A 47 18.26 -3.03 -15.08
CA LEU A 47 19.04 -3.45 -13.90
C LEU A 47 20.02 -2.35 -13.44
N GLN A 48 20.39 -1.40 -14.30
CA GLN A 48 21.25 -0.28 -13.91
C GLN A 48 20.65 0.64 -12.84
N TYR A 49 19.33 0.58 -12.65
CA TYR A 49 18.63 1.41 -11.66
C TYR A 49 18.64 0.79 -10.26
N PHE A 50 19.11 -0.46 -10.11
CA PHE A 50 19.05 -1.21 -8.87
C PHE A 50 20.43 -1.79 -8.52
N ASP A 51 20.82 -1.69 -7.24
CA ASP A 51 22.02 -2.33 -6.71
C ASP A 51 21.78 -3.81 -6.45
N VAL A 52 20.56 -4.16 -6.02
CA VAL A 52 20.13 -5.54 -5.74
C VAL A 52 18.71 -5.78 -6.25
N VAL A 53 18.50 -6.89 -6.95
CA VAL A 53 17.19 -7.36 -7.39
C VAL A 53 16.94 -8.76 -6.83
N ILE A 54 15.84 -8.94 -6.12
CA ILE A 54 15.39 -10.23 -5.60
C ILE A 54 13.98 -10.52 -6.15
N THR A 55 13.88 -11.60 -6.90
CA THR A 55 12.64 -12.13 -7.47
C THR A 55 12.17 -13.35 -6.67
N GLY A 56 10.92 -13.77 -6.84
CA GLY A 56 10.40 -14.97 -6.17
C GLY A 56 10.51 -14.92 -4.63
N SER A 57 10.45 -13.73 -4.03
CA SER A 57 10.75 -13.51 -2.61
C SER A 57 9.72 -14.12 -1.64
N ALA A 58 8.53 -14.45 -2.11
CA ALA A 58 7.44 -15.05 -1.31
C ALA A 58 7.04 -14.22 -0.06
N LYS A 59 7.03 -12.89 -0.18
CA LYS A 59 6.46 -11.99 0.84
C LYS A 59 5.04 -12.45 1.22
N PRO A 60 4.68 -12.45 2.52
CA PRO A 60 5.38 -11.80 3.63
C PRO A 60 6.51 -12.63 4.27
N SER A 61 6.67 -13.90 3.91
CA SER A 61 7.66 -14.80 4.54
C SER A 61 9.10 -14.30 4.39
N PHE A 62 9.40 -13.57 3.30
CA PHE A 62 10.68 -12.90 3.09
C PHE A 62 11.16 -12.06 4.28
N PHE A 63 10.24 -11.39 4.98
CA PHE A 63 10.57 -10.45 6.04
C PHE A 63 10.86 -11.10 7.40
N HIS A 64 10.76 -12.43 7.49
CA HIS A 64 11.01 -13.14 8.72
C HIS A 64 12.38 -13.85 8.64
N ASP A 65 13.18 -13.73 9.69
CA ASP A 65 14.54 -14.29 9.74
C ASP A 65 14.55 -15.83 9.87
N ASP A 66 13.44 -16.43 10.31
CA ASP A 66 13.25 -17.88 10.40
C ASP A 66 12.99 -18.54 9.03
N ASN A 67 12.83 -17.75 7.97
CA ASN A 67 12.68 -18.26 6.62
C ASN A 67 14.02 -18.79 6.08
N ASN A 68 14.14 -20.12 6.01
CA ASN A 68 15.32 -20.83 5.49
C ASN A 68 15.34 -20.92 3.95
N ALA A 69 14.66 -20.03 3.23
CA ALA A 69 14.69 -20.00 1.77
C ALA A 69 16.11 -19.76 1.26
N SER A 70 16.59 -20.66 0.40
CA SER A 70 17.86 -20.48 -0.31
C SER A 70 17.84 -19.24 -1.19
N LEU A 71 18.97 -18.55 -1.27
CA LEU A 71 19.18 -17.47 -2.23
C LEU A 71 19.91 -18.04 -3.46
N LEU A 72 19.29 -17.93 -4.62
CA LEU A 72 19.87 -18.38 -5.89
C LEU A 72 20.25 -17.16 -6.71
N GLU A 73 21.44 -17.15 -7.31
CA GLU A 73 21.83 -16.11 -8.25
C GLU A 73 21.20 -16.39 -9.61
N ILE A 74 20.76 -15.34 -10.29
CA ILE A 74 20.17 -15.44 -11.63
C ILE A 74 21.18 -14.89 -12.62
N ASP A 75 21.49 -15.66 -13.66
CA ASP A 75 22.16 -15.15 -14.85
C ASP A 75 21.17 -14.32 -15.68
N PRO A 76 21.32 -12.98 -15.81
CA PRO A 76 20.34 -12.13 -16.46
C PRO A 76 20.10 -12.45 -17.94
N ASP A 77 21.10 -13.01 -18.62
CA ASP A 77 21.05 -13.28 -20.06
C ASP A 77 20.32 -14.60 -20.35
N SER A 78 20.59 -15.64 -19.56
CA SER A 78 19.99 -16.97 -19.75
C SER A 78 18.76 -17.24 -18.86
N GLY A 79 18.57 -16.47 -17.79
CA GLY A 79 17.58 -16.73 -16.74
C GLY A 79 17.91 -17.95 -15.86
N MET A 80 19.07 -18.58 -16.04
CA MET A 80 19.44 -19.76 -15.27
C MET A 80 19.73 -19.44 -13.82
N LEU A 81 19.33 -20.35 -12.94
CA LEU A 81 19.56 -20.26 -11.50
C LEU A 81 20.87 -20.95 -11.12
N LEU A 82 21.70 -20.22 -10.39
CA LEU A 82 22.98 -20.67 -9.86
C LEU A 82 22.89 -20.74 -8.34
N ASN A 83 23.37 -21.84 -7.77
CA ASN A 83 23.49 -21.96 -6.32
C ASN A 83 24.53 -20.95 -5.81
N THR A 84 24.27 -20.38 -4.64
CA THR A 84 25.22 -19.49 -3.96
C THR A 84 25.74 -20.17 -2.68
N ASP A 85 27.06 -20.19 -2.50
CA ASP A 85 27.68 -20.52 -1.21
C ASP A 85 28.18 -19.20 -0.63
N ASN A 86 27.61 -18.77 0.50
CA ASN A 86 27.99 -17.51 1.16
C ASN A 86 27.95 -16.28 0.23
N TYR A 87 26.88 -16.13 -0.56
CA TYR A 87 26.64 -14.94 -1.41
C TYR A 87 27.65 -14.80 -2.57
N ALA A 88 28.40 -15.87 -2.87
CA ALA A 88 29.24 -16.00 -4.05
C ALA A 88 28.74 -17.18 -4.91
N PRO A 89 28.79 -17.09 -6.24
CA PRO A 89 28.40 -18.18 -7.12
C PRO A 89 29.29 -19.40 -6.86
N VAL A 90 28.66 -20.56 -6.61
CA VAL A 90 29.40 -21.83 -6.49
C VAL A 90 29.86 -22.24 -7.88
N ALA A 91 31.17 -22.46 -8.04
CA ALA A 91 31.70 -23.01 -9.28
C ALA A 91 31.01 -24.35 -9.57
N GLN A 92 30.30 -24.43 -10.70
CA GLN A 92 29.70 -25.69 -11.13
C GLN A 92 30.82 -26.72 -11.36
N VAL A 93 30.64 -27.92 -10.82
CA VAL A 93 31.65 -29.00 -10.72
C VAL A 93 32.09 -29.58 -12.09
N SER A 94 31.69 -28.96 -13.20
CA SER A 94 31.94 -29.42 -14.56
C SER A 94 32.76 -28.46 -15.44
N ASP A 95 33.02 -27.23 -15.01
CA ASP A 95 33.75 -26.25 -15.84
C ASP A 95 35.14 -25.96 -15.28
N THR A 96 36.18 -26.57 -15.87
CA THR A 96 37.60 -26.27 -15.64
C THR A 96 38.05 -24.94 -16.26
N SER A 97 37.22 -23.91 -16.19
CA SER A 97 37.60 -22.54 -16.56
C SER A 97 37.24 -21.61 -15.41
N PRO A 98 38.20 -20.94 -14.76
CA PRO A 98 37.87 -19.99 -13.72
C PRO A 98 37.14 -18.82 -14.41
N ARG A 99 35.82 -18.74 -14.23
CA ARG A 99 35.09 -17.50 -14.51
C ARG A 99 35.67 -16.46 -13.57
N LEU A 100 36.54 -15.64 -14.13
CA LEU A 100 37.29 -14.60 -13.47
C LEU A 100 36.40 -13.85 -12.48
N THR A 101 36.81 -13.84 -11.23
CA THR A 101 36.38 -12.90 -10.21
C THR A 101 36.50 -11.50 -10.79
N GLY A 102 35.38 -10.95 -11.27
CA GLY A 102 35.29 -9.60 -11.79
C GLY A 102 35.47 -8.60 -10.66
N THR A 103 36.72 -8.19 -10.44
CA THR A 103 37.10 -6.99 -9.68
C THR A 103 36.74 -5.74 -10.48
N GLY A 104 35.46 -5.54 -10.75
CA GLY A 104 34.90 -4.39 -11.45
C GLY A 104 33.57 -4.00 -10.82
N ARG A 105 33.37 -2.71 -10.55
CA ARG A 105 32.15 -2.11 -10.01
C ARG A 105 30.97 -2.15 -11.02
N THR A 106 30.70 -3.32 -11.59
CA THR A 106 29.59 -3.59 -12.53
C THR A 106 28.71 -4.75 -12.06
N ASN A 107 28.73 -5.06 -10.76
CA ASN A 107 28.02 -6.17 -10.12
C ASN A 107 26.55 -5.81 -9.89
N ARG A 108 25.72 -5.87 -10.93
CA ARG A 108 24.26 -5.86 -10.80
C ARG A 108 23.83 -7.23 -10.28
N LYS A 109 23.47 -7.32 -9.00
CA LYS A 109 23.22 -8.61 -8.36
C LYS A 109 21.73 -8.98 -8.44
N THR A 110 21.43 -9.98 -9.26
CA THR A 110 20.08 -10.52 -9.47
C THR A 110 19.95 -11.87 -8.78
N PHE A 111 18.92 -12.02 -7.94
CA PHE A 111 18.69 -13.22 -7.15
C PHE A 111 17.23 -13.66 -7.18
N GLN A 112 17.01 -14.93 -6.80
CA GLN A 112 15.71 -15.51 -6.56
C GLN A 112 15.61 -16.07 -5.13
N GLY A 113 14.47 -15.87 -4.49
CA GLY A 113 14.16 -16.40 -3.15
C GLY A 113 14.81 -15.61 -2.02
N GLY A 114 15.42 -16.32 -1.07
CA GLY A 114 16.06 -15.72 0.10
C GLY A 114 15.12 -15.07 1.11
N ASN A 115 15.71 -14.31 2.03
CA ASN A 115 15.03 -13.61 3.11
C ASN A 115 15.65 -12.21 3.33
N VAL A 116 15.09 -11.45 4.28
CA VAL A 116 15.55 -10.10 4.61
C VAL A 116 16.98 -10.07 5.16
N SER A 117 17.40 -11.10 5.90
CA SER A 117 18.78 -11.25 6.37
C SER A 117 19.77 -11.30 5.20
N HIS A 118 19.42 -11.94 4.09
CA HIS A 118 20.24 -11.92 2.86
C HIS A 118 20.34 -10.52 2.27
N LEU A 119 19.22 -9.80 2.18
CA LEU A 119 19.19 -8.45 1.64
C LEU A 119 20.02 -7.47 2.49
N HIS A 120 19.92 -7.54 3.82
CA HIS A 120 20.72 -6.71 4.73
C HIS A 120 22.22 -6.92 4.50
N LYS A 121 22.65 -8.18 4.35
CA LYS A 121 24.05 -8.52 4.06
C LYS A 121 24.49 -8.01 2.68
N LEU A 122 23.66 -8.19 1.65
CA LEU A 122 23.97 -7.77 0.27
C LEU A 122 24.15 -6.25 0.13
N LEU A 123 23.38 -5.47 0.89
CA LEU A 123 23.40 -4.02 0.89
C LEU A 123 24.21 -3.41 2.04
N ALA A 124 24.87 -4.22 2.87
CA ALA A 124 25.57 -3.80 4.07
C ALA A 124 24.72 -2.88 4.98
N ILE A 125 23.45 -3.23 5.17
CA ILE A 125 22.53 -2.50 6.04
C ILE A 125 22.86 -2.83 7.49
N GLU A 126 23.34 -1.83 8.23
CA GLU A 126 23.68 -1.98 9.66
C GLU A 126 22.47 -1.76 10.57
N SER A 127 21.51 -0.95 10.13
CA SER A 127 20.41 -0.48 10.98
C SER A 127 19.10 -0.39 10.19
N SER A 128 18.12 -1.17 10.60
CA SER A 128 16.80 -1.27 9.97
C SER A 128 16.08 0.06 9.68
N PRO A 129 16.06 1.08 10.57
CA PRO A 129 15.43 2.37 10.27
C PRO A 129 16.00 3.13 9.06
N GLN A 130 17.20 2.78 8.59
CA GLN A 130 17.80 3.39 7.41
C GLN A 130 17.03 3.03 6.13
N VAL A 131 16.38 1.87 6.12
CA VAL A 131 15.63 1.36 4.96
C VAL A 131 14.26 2.04 4.86
N LEU A 132 13.94 2.49 3.64
CA LEU A 132 12.59 2.87 3.23
C LEU A 132 12.09 1.81 2.25
N TYR A 133 11.04 1.10 2.63
CA TYR A 133 10.38 0.13 1.77
C TYR A 133 9.07 0.68 1.22
N VAL A 134 8.91 0.55 -0.09
CA VAL A 134 7.76 1.07 -0.83
C VAL A 134 7.01 -0.11 -1.42
N GLY A 135 5.72 -0.24 -1.11
CA GLY A 135 4.89 -1.34 -1.61
C GLY A 135 3.42 -0.93 -1.68
N ASP A 136 2.60 -1.76 -2.31
CA ASP A 136 1.17 -1.56 -2.52
C ASP A 136 0.33 -2.48 -1.63
N HIS A 137 0.92 -3.56 -1.09
CA HIS A 137 0.19 -4.54 -0.29
C HIS A 137 0.34 -4.30 1.22
N ILE A 138 -0.74 -3.87 1.89
CA ILE A 138 -0.70 -3.54 3.34
C ILE A 138 -0.13 -4.71 4.17
N TYR A 139 -0.62 -5.93 3.94
CA TYR A 139 -0.20 -7.10 4.69
C TYR A 139 1.13 -7.67 4.20
N GLY A 140 1.25 -7.84 2.89
CA GLY A 140 2.42 -8.46 2.26
C GLY A 140 3.69 -7.64 2.43
N ASP A 141 3.56 -6.31 2.38
CA ASP A 141 4.69 -5.39 2.35
C ASP A 141 4.83 -4.58 3.65
N ILE A 142 3.78 -3.87 4.07
CA ILE A 142 3.89 -2.80 5.06
C ILE A 142 3.92 -3.32 6.50
N LEU A 143 3.01 -4.23 6.86
CA LEU A 143 2.89 -4.70 8.24
C LEU A 143 4.13 -5.46 8.70
N CYS A 144 4.65 -6.37 7.89
CA CYS A 144 5.83 -7.16 8.23
C CYS A 144 7.11 -6.32 8.24
N SER A 145 7.32 -5.47 7.22
CA SER A 145 8.50 -4.59 7.19
C SER A 145 8.56 -3.61 8.37
N LYS A 146 7.41 -3.09 8.83
CA LYS A 146 7.36 -2.20 9.98
C LYS A 146 7.45 -2.92 11.33
N LYS A 147 6.62 -3.95 11.56
CA LYS A 147 6.52 -4.60 12.87
C LYS A 147 7.71 -5.52 13.19
N VAL A 148 8.17 -6.27 12.19
CA VAL A 148 9.24 -7.27 12.38
C VAL A 148 10.60 -6.61 12.25
N LEU A 149 10.76 -5.74 11.25
CA LEU A 149 12.07 -5.20 10.90
C LEU A 149 12.30 -3.78 11.39
N GLY A 150 11.26 -3.00 11.64
CA GLY A 150 11.41 -1.58 12.01
C GLY A 150 11.82 -0.68 10.84
N TRP A 151 11.57 -1.12 9.60
CA TRP A 151 11.81 -0.30 8.41
C TRP A 151 10.84 0.89 8.35
N ARG A 152 11.27 1.97 7.69
CA ARG A 152 10.34 3.01 7.26
C ARG A 152 9.55 2.46 6.07
N THR A 153 8.26 2.80 6.00
CA THR A 153 7.36 2.25 4.99
C THR A 153 6.60 3.35 4.27
N MET A 154 6.44 3.21 2.96
CA MET A 154 5.57 4.04 2.12
C MET A 154 4.61 3.13 1.38
N LEU A 155 3.31 3.41 1.49
CA LEU A 155 2.26 2.64 0.82
C LEU A 155 1.85 3.37 -0.47
N ILE A 156 1.87 2.67 -1.59
CA ILE A 156 1.30 3.12 -2.86
C ILE A 156 -0.16 2.67 -2.89
N VAL A 157 -1.08 3.61 -3.09
CA VAL A 157 -2.52 3.35 -3.19
C VAL A 157 -3.02 3.95 -4.50
N PRO A 158 -3.04 3.19 -5.60
CA PRO A 158 -3.49 3.68 -6.91
C PRO A 158 -4.92 4.22 -6.88
N GLU A 159 -5.81 3.57 -6.11
CA GLU A 159 -7.22 3.93 -5.96
C GLU A 159 -7.40 5.31 -5.32
N LEU A 160 -6.38 5.83 -4.63
CA LEU A 160 -6.45 7.12 -3.95
C LEU A 160 -6.66 8.28 -4.92
N GLU A 161 -6.17 8.19 -6.16
CA GLU A 161 -6.40 9.24 -7.16
C GLU A 161 -7.91 9.40 -7.43
N THR A 162 -8.59 8.29 -7.69
CA THR A 162 -10.04 8.26 -7.92
C THR A 162 -10.79 8.74 -6.69
N GLU A 163 -10.41 8.28 -5.49
CA GLU A 163 -11.03 8.69 -4.23
C GLU A 163 -10.87 10.19 -3.95
N VAL A 164 -9.70 10.78 -4.23
CA VAL A 164 -9.47 12.22 -4.08
C VAL A 164 -10.34 13.03 -5.04
N ARG A 165 -10.46 12.58 -6.30
CA ARG A 165 -11.32 13.21 -7.30
C ARG A 165 -12.79 13.16 -6.87
N LEU A 166 -13.28 11.98 -6.50
CA LEU A 166 -14.64 11.76 -6.00
C LEU A 166 -14.93 12.59 -4.74
N ALA A 167 -13.99 12.67 -3.80
CA ALA A 167 -14.13 13.46 -2.58
C ALA A 167 -14.24 14.97 -2.89
N TRP A 168 -13.54 15.43 -3.92
CA TRP A 168 -13.64 16.82 -4.38
C TRP A 168 -15.01 17.11 -5.00
N GLU A 169 -15.46 16.26 -5.92
CA GLU A 169 -16.74 16.44 -6.63
C GLU A 169 -17.96 16.32 -5.70
N THR A 170 -17.91 15.40 -4.74
CA THR A 170 -18.99 15.17 -3.78
C THR A 170 -18.91 16.08 -2.53
N ARG A 171 -17.99 17.05 -2.49
CA ARG A 171 -17.73 17.90 -1.32
C ARG A 171 -18.98 18.59 -0.77
N ASN A 172 -19.84 19.11 -1.64
CA ASN A 172 -21.04 19.83 -1.21
C ASN A 172 -22.08 18.88 -0.61
N ILE A 173 -22.30 17.72 -1.24
CA ILE A 173 -23.21 16.67 -0.74
C ILE A 173 -22.72 16.17 0.62
N ARG A 174 -21.40 15.93 0.78
CA ARG A 174 -20.83 15.50 2.06
C ARG A 174 -20.99 16.55 3.17
N LYS A 175 -20.88 17.85 2.83
CA LYS A 175 -21.16 18.94 3.78
C LYS A 175 -22.63 18.94 4.21
N GLU A 176 -23.55 18.83 3.25
CA GLU A 176 -24.99 18.79 3.51
C GLU A 176 -25.38 17.60 4.38
N LEU A 177 -24.88 16.39 4.07
CA LEU A 177 -25.04 15.20 4.90
C LEU A 177 -24.49 15.40 6.32
N GLY A 178 -23.38 16.13 6.47
CA GLY A 178 -22.81 16.49 7.76
C GLY A 178 -23.72 17.44 8.55
N MET A 179 -24.31 18.43 7.89
CA MET A 179 -25.27 19.36 8.52
C MET A 179 -26.54 18.65 8.96
N MET A 180 -27.10 17.76 8.13
CA MET A 180 -28.28 16.96 8.47
C MET A 180 -28.02 16.04 9.67
N ARG A 181 -26.82 15.42 9.76
CA ARG A 181 -26.43 14.64 10.94
C ARG A 181 -26.38 15.49 12.21
N LEU A 182 -25.80 16.69 12.12
CA LEU A 182 -25.75 17.59 13.26
C LEU A 182 -27.16 18.06 13.69
N GLU A 183 -28.05 18.34 12.73
CA GLU A 183 -29.45 18.66 13.02
C GLU A 183 -30.16 17.50 13.72
N HIS A 184 -30.00 16.28 13.20
CA HIS A 184 -30.55 15.07 13.80
C HIS A 184 -30.06 14.87 15.24
N ASP A 185 -28.76 14.95 15.48
CA ASP A 185 -28.17 14.79 16.82
C ASP A 185 -28.73 15.83 17.81
N ASN A 186 -28.91 17.08 17.38
CA ASN A 186 -29.50 18.14 18.20
C ASN A 186 -30.97 17.89 18.55
N ILE A 187 -31.74 17.34 17.61
CA ILE A 187 -33.15 16.99 17.81
C ILE A 187 -33.24 15.80 18.77
N GLU A 188 -32.45 14.74 18.58
CA GLU A 188 -32.40 13.58 19.47
C GLU A 188 -32.04 13.97 20.91
N ASP A 189 -31.03 14.83 21.08
CA ASP A 189 -30.65 15.36 22.38
C ASP A 189 -31.81 16.11 23.06
N SER A 190 -32.58 16.87 22.29
CA SER A 190 -33.73 17.63 22.78
C SER A 190 -34.91 16.72 23.14
N ILE A 191 -35.18 15.70 22.32
CA ILE A 191 -36.15 14.63 22.59
C ILE A 191 -35.78 13.91 23.90
N HIS A 192 -34.51 13.53 24.08
CA HIS A 192 -34.03 12.88 25.29
C HIS A 192 -34.22 13.76 26.53
N ARG A 193 -33.89 15.06 26.45
CA ARG A 193 -34.12 16.01 27.54
C ARG A 193 -35.60 16.13 27.91
N LEU A 194 -36.49 16.24 26.91
CA LEU A 194 -37.94 16.33 27.15
C LEU A 194 -38.52 15.04 27.74
N LYS A 195 -38.13 13.87 27.21
CA LYS A 195 -38.54 12.57 27.75
C LYS A 195 -38.09 12.40 29.19
N TRP A 196 -36.88 12.86 29.51
CA TRP A 196 -36.36 12.83 30.87
C TRP A 196 -37.18 13.73 31.81
N SER A 197 -37.42 14.99 31.42
CA SER A 197 -38.23 15.95 32.19
C SER A 197 -39.65 15.41 32.44
N LEU A 198 -40.31 14.86 31.42
CA LEU A 198 -41.65 14.26 31.55
C LEU A 198 -41.70 13.07 32.53
N LYS A 199 -40.61 12.31 32.64
CA LYS A 199 -40.55 11.09 33.45
C LYS A 199 -40.13 11.34 34.90
N PHE A 200 -39.25 12.31 35.12
CA PHE A 200 -38.56 12.48 36.41
C PHE A 200 -38.86 13.82 37.11
N GLU A 201 -39.39 14.83 36.42
CA GLU A 201 -39.76 16.10 37.06
C GLU A 201 -41.23 16.10 37.51
N ASN A 202 -41.47 16.61 38.72
CA ASN A 202 -42.82 16.85 39.25
C ASN A 202 -43.44 18.09 38.60
N LEU A 203 -43.98 17.91 37.41
CA LEU A 203 -44.63 18.96 36.62
C LEU A 203 -46.15 18.95 36.80
N THR A 204 -46.78 20.12 36.68
CA THR A 204 -48.24 20.25 36.59
C THR A 204 -48.78 19.60 35.31
N ASP A 205 -50.02 19.13 35.32
CA ASP A 205 -50.61 18.43 34.17
C ASP A 205 -50.64 19.30 32.90
N GLU A 206 -50.89 20.61 33.04
CA GLU A 206 -50.80 21.57 31.94
C GLU A 206 -49.38 21.62 31.33
N ARG A 207 -48.34 21.64 32.18
CA ARG A 207 -46.94 21.63 31.71
C ARG A 207 -46.56 20.32 31.05
N LYS A 208 -47.02 19.18 31.59
CA LYS A 208 -46.82 17.86 30.97
C LYS A 208 -47.45 17.82 29.58
N GLN A 209 -48.66 18.34 29.43
CA GLN A 209 -49.36 18.37 28.15
C GLN A 209 -48.61 19.23 27.12
N VAL A 210 -48.10 20.41 27.53
CA VAL A 210 -47.27 21.26 26.66
C VAL A 210 -45.95 20.57 26.25
N LEU A 211 -45.25 19.92 27.17
CA LEU A 211 -44.00 19.22 26.84
C LEU A 211 -44.25 17.99 25.97
N SER A 212 -45.37 17.28 26.16
CA SER A 212 -45.77 16.16 25.31
C SER A 212 -46.07 16.60 23.88
N PHE A 213 -46.71 17.76 23.69
CA PHE A 213 -46.94 18.31 22.35
C PHE A 213 -45.62 18.69 21.66
N LYS A 214 -44.70 19.33 22.39
CA LYS A 214 -43.35 19.63 21.88
C LYS A 214 -42.54 18.38 21.55
N LEU A 215 -42.72 17.31 22.33
CA LEU A 215 -42.06 16.04 22.09
C LEU A 215 -42.53 15.42 20.77
N ASP A 216 -43.85 15.40 20.51
CA ASP A 216 -44.44 14.88 19.28
C ASP A 216 -44.00 15.67 18.03
N ASP A 217 -43.93 17.01 18.15
CA ASP A 217 -43.39 17.89 17.12
C ASP A 217 -41.92 17.58 16.79
N LEU A 218 -41.07 17.45 17.82
CA LEU A 218 -39.66 17.07 17.63
C LEU A 218 -39.50 15.65 17.08
N GLU A 219 -40.32 14.68 17.48
CA GLU A 219 -40.29 13.32 16.94
C GLU A 219 -40.69 13.30 15.46
N THR A 220 -41.67 14.11 15.07
CA THR A 220 -42.06 14.30 13.66
C THR A 220 -40.91 14.91 12.88
N ARG A 221 -40.33 16.01 13.38
CA ARG A 221 -39.18 16.66 12.74
C ARG A 221 -37.96 15.75 12.63
N ASN A 222 -37.70 14.93 13.65
CA ASN A 222 -36.61 13.95 13.62
C ASN A 222 -36.79 12.95 12.48
N ASN A 223 -38.02 12.46 12.30
CA ASN A 223 -38.33 11.53 11.21
C ASN A 223 -38.16 12.18 9.82
N GLU A 224 -38.55 13.44 9.65
CA GLU A 224 -38.32 14.18 8.40
C GLU A 224 -36.82 14.30 8.07
N VAL A 225 -36.02 14.75 9.04
CA VAL A 225 -34.57 14.90 8.87
C VAL A 225 -33.91 13.56 8.58
N ARG A 226 -34.33 12.49 9.28
CA ARG A 226 -33.84 11.13 9.06
C ARG A 226 -34.13 10.62 7.64
N LEU A 227 -35.35 10.86 7.13
CA LEU A 227 -35.73 10.47 5.77
C LEU A 227 -34.94 11.26 4.71
N ALA A 228 -34.85 12.58 4.87
CA ALA A 228 -34.06 13.43 3.97
C ALA A 228 -32.58 13.01 3.95
N HIS A 229 -32.00 12.71 5.11
CA HIS A 229 -30.63 12.21 5.23
C HIS A 229 -30.45 10.87 4.50
N GLN A 230 -31.40 9.94 4.66
CA GLN A 230 -31.35 8.63 4.02
C GLN A 230 -31.40 8.74 2.48
N ASP A 231 -32.24 9.63 1.95
CA ASP A 231 -32.35 9.85 0.51
C ASP A 231 -31.08 10.50 -0.06
N ALA A 232 -30.56 11.54 0.61
CA ALA A 232 -29.30 12.18 0.23
C ALA A 232 -28.12 11.20 0.28
N LEU A 233 -28.09 10.30 1.27
CA LEU A 233 -27.05 9.28 1.40
C LEU A 233 -27.14 8.24 0.28
N ARG A 234 -28.37 7.86 -0.13
CA ARG A 234 -28.59 6.95 -1.25
C ARG A 234 -28.10 7.56 -2.57
N GLU A 235 -28.41 8.83 -2.82
CA GLU A 235 -27.93 9.55 -4.01
C GLU A 235 -26.39 9.61 -4.01
N TRP A 236 -25.78 9.91 -2.86
CA TRP A 236 -24.33 9.91 -2.71
C TRP A 236 -23.73 8.53 -3.02
N HIS A 237 -24.26 7.45 -2.44
CA HIS A 237 -23.79 6.09 -2.72
C HIS A 237 -23.92 5.71 -4.20
N GLN A 238 -24.98 6.14 -4.88
CA GLN A 238 -25.13 5.88 -6.31
C GLN A 238 -24.02 6.58 -7.11
N LYS A 239 -23.75 7.86 -6.80
CA LYS A 239 -22.64 8.60 -7.41
C LYS A 239 -21.29 7.93 -7.17
N VAL A 240 -21.03 7.42 -5.97
CA VAL A 240 -19.78 6.69 -5.69
C VAL A 240 -19.68 5.44 -6.56
N ARG A 241 -20.76 4.66 -6.71
CA ARG A 241 -20.78 3.45 -7.53
C ARG A 241 -20.56 3.72 -9.01
N ASP A 242 -21.07 4.84 -9.52
CA ASP A 242 -20.91 5.19 -10.92
C ASP A 242 -19.46 5.62 -11.26
N PHE A 243 -18.63 5.92 -10.25
CA PHE A 243 -17.23 6.31 -10.39
C PHE A 243 -16.22 5.16 -10.27
N THR A 244 -16.64 4.02 -9.71
CA THR A 244 -15.81 2.82 -9.48
C THR A 244 -16.08 1.75 -10.52
#